data_AF-L0IRH5-F1
#
_entry.id   AF-L0IRH5-F1
#
_cell.length_a   1.000
_cell.length_b   1.000
_cell.length_c   1.000
_cell.angle_alpha   90.00
_cell.angle_beta   90.00
_cell.angle_gamma   90.00
#
_symmetry.space_group_name_H-M   'P 1'
#
loop_
_entity.id
_entity.type
_entity.pdbx_description
1 polymer ?
#
loop_
_entity_poly.entity_id
_entity_poly.type
_entity_poly.pdbx_seq_one_letter_code
_entity_poly.pdbx_strand_id
1 'polypeptide(L)'
;MTQTVDPTAPYALWEPAEVDLAAASLTGTSPDAMSTVERVAKVVAGMSVIGEARNALNAAGWTATITANRITVDDEVLAQFIPAKNGTFGLINARWIIYSIAGADPVWIVGTDAVSSSEPVADDKTGGLS
;
A
#
# COMPACT_ATOMS: atom_id res chain seq x y z
N MET A 1 60.66 -43.43 9.11
CA MET A 1 59.39 -43.43 9.87
C MET A 1 58.33 -42.94 8.92
N THR A 2 57.49 -43.87 8.48
CA THR A 2 56.63 -43.80 7.31
C THR A 2 55.32 -43.09 7.69
N GLN A 3 55.01 -41.98 7.02
CA GLN A 3 53.72 -41.31 7.15
C GLN A 3 52.73 -42.04 6.26
N THR A 4 51.87 -42.85 6.89
CA THR A 4 50.75 -43.52 6.23
C THR A 4 49.72 -42.47 5.80
N VAL A 5 49.62 -42.26 4.50
CA VAL A 5 48.47 -41.65 3.83
C VAL A 5 47.68 -42.79 3.19
N ASP A 6 46.39 -42.94 3.54
CA ASP A 6 45.31 -43.48 2.68
C ASP A 6 43.99 -43.64 3.48
N PRO A 7 42.81 -43.80 2.85
CA PRO A 7 42.15 -43.01 1.79
C PRO A 7 40.69 -42.70 2.20
N THR A 8 39.86 -42.28 1.23
CA THR A 8 38.39 -42.25 1.30
C THR A 8 37.79 -41.00 1.93
N ALA A 9 37.73 -39.95 1.10
CA ALA A 9 36.61 -39.02 1.14
C ALA A 9 35.33 -39.78 0.81
N PRO A 10 34.29 -39.62 1.63
CA PRO A 10 33.02 -39.22 1.05
C PRO A 10 32.28 -38.19 1.93
N TYR A 11 31.36 -37.46 1.29
CA TYR A 11 30.34 -36.57 1.84
C TYR A 11 30.72 -35.11 2.06
N ALA A 12 30.49 -34.34 1.00
CA ALA A 12 29.80 -33.07 1.14
C ALA A 12 28.44 -33.30 1.80
N LEU A 13 28.17 -32.64 2.93
CA LEU A 13 26.83 -32.18 3.30
C LEU A 13 26.97 -31.17 4.45
N TRP A 14 26.67 -29.90 4.15
CA TRP A 14 26.18 -28.83 5.05
C TRP A 14 26.87 -28.63 6.43
N GLU A 15 27.71 -27.60 6.52
CA GLU A 15 27.84 -26.83 7.76
C GLU A 15 26.83 -25.68 7.64
N PRO A 16 25.74 -25.62 8.45
CA PRO A 16 25.06 -24.35 8.58
C PRO A 16 26.03 -23.45 9.34
N ALA A 17 26.53 -22.40 8.68
CA ALA A 17 27.05 -21.27 9.41
C ALA A 17 25.96 -20.89 10.42
N GLU A 18 26.24 -21.08 11.71
CA GLU A 18 25.45 -20.47 12.77
C GLU A 18 25.64 -18.97 12.60
N VAL A 19 24.79 -18.41 11.76
CA VAL A 19 24.65 -16.98 11.58
C VAL A 19 24.19 -16.45 12.93
N ASP A 20 25.14 -15.83 13.62
CA ASP A 20 24.93 -15.08 14.84
C ASP A 20 23.78 -14.08 14.61
N LEU A 21 22.59 -14.48 15.07
CA LEU A 21 21.31 -13.79 14.92
C LEU A 21 21.22 -12.52 15.79
N ALA A 22 22.36 -11.95 16.21
CA ALA A 22 22.43 -10.82 17.14
C ALA A 22 22.89 -9.50 16.52
N ALA A 23 23.03 -9.40 15.19
CA ALA A 23 23.56 -8.20 14.53
C ALA A 23 22.66 -7.54 13.47
N ALA A 24 21.37 -7.86 13.44
CA ALA A 24 20.38 -6.99 12.81
C ALA A 24 19.19 -6.83 13.76
N SER A 25 19.38 -5.93 14.72
CA SER A 25 18.30 -5.29 15.46
C SER A 25 17.31 -4.66 14.46
N LEU A 26 16.37 -5.49 13.97
CA LEU A 26 15.05 -5.05 13.54
C LEU A 26 14.31 -4.67 14.82
N THR A 27 14.71 -3.54 15.42
CA THR A 27 14.00 -2.95 16.55
C THR A 27 12.60 -2.60 16.08
N GLY A 28 11.66 -3.44 16.49
CA GLY A 28 10.21 -3.26 16.57
C GLY A 28 9.63 -2.08 15.81
N THR A 29 9.07 -2.36 14.63
CA THR A 29 7.77 -1.75 14.36
C THR A 29 6.77 -2.47 15.26
N SER A 30 6.51 -1.89 16.43
CA SER A 30 5.27 -2.20 17.12
C SER A 30 4.14 -1.93 16.11
N PRO A 31 3.20 -2.85 15.86
CA PRO A 31 2.06 -2.60 14.98
C PRO A 31 1.17 -1.43 15.46
N ASP A 32 1.49 -0.87 16.64
CA ASP A 32 0.86 0.28 17.27
C ASP A 32 1.44 1.64 16.85
N ALA A 33 2.61 1.69 16.21
CA ALA A 33 3.26 2.94 15.80
C ALA A 33 3.10 3.22 14.30
N MET A 34 1.87 3.15 13.80
CA MET A 34 1.56 3.48 12.40
C MET A 34 1.84 4.96 12.13
N SER A 35 2.66 5.27 11.12
CA SER A 35 3.05 6.65 10.80
C SER A 35 1.83 7.49 10.43
N THR A 36 1.85 8.80 10.70
CA THR A 36 0.73 9.70 10.33
C THR A 36 0.37 9.61 8.85
N VAL A 37 1.38 9.48 7.97
CA VAL A 37 1.20 9.29 6.52
C VAL A 37 0.39 8.03 6.21
N GLU A 38 0.67 6.92 6.90
CA GLU A 38 -0.03 5.64 6.72
C GLU A 38 -1.47 5.72 7.20
N ARG A 39 -1.70 6.39 8.33
CA ARG A 39 -3.05 6.62 8.88
C ARG A 39 -3.88 7.48 7.92
N VAL A 40 -3.30 8.54 7.36
CA VAL A 40 -3.95 9.37 6.33
C VAL A 40 -4.24 8.54 5.08
N ALA A 41 -3.28 7.76 4.59
CA ALA A 41 -3.46 6.89 3.42
C ALA A 41 -4.63 5.90 3.60
N LYS A 42 -4.74 5.30 4.80
CA LYS A 42 -5.85 4.39 5.13
C LYS A 42 -7.21 5.08 5.12
N VAL A 43 -7.28 6.33 5.56
CA VAL A 43 -8.54 7.09 5.57
C VAL A 43 -8.98 7.49 4.17
N VAL A 44 -8.06 7.91 3.29
CA VAL A 44 -8.41 8.36 1.94
C VAL A 44 -8.49 7.23 0.90
N ALA A 45 -8.06 6.02 1.26
CA ALA A 45 -8.16 4.85 0.39
C ALA A 45 -9.61 4.61 -0.05
N GLY A 46 -9.81 4.31 -1.34
CA GLY A 46 -11.15 4.09 -1.90
C GLY A 46 -11.93 5.37 -2.23
N MET A 47 -11.50 6.54 -1.77
CA MET A 47 -12.27 7.78 -1.95
C MET A 47 -11.96 8.47 -3.27
N SER A 48 -12.93 8.50 -4.18
CA SER A 48 -12.81 9.11 -5.52
C SER A 48 -13.10 10.62 -5.54
N VAL A 49 -13.51 11.21 -4.42
CA VAL A 49 -13.90 12.62 -4.32
C VAL A 49 -13.09 13.33 -3.24
N ILE A 50 -12.41 14.42 -3.63
CA ILE A 50 -11.52 15.19 -2.73
C ILE A 50 -12.27 15.77 -1.51
N GLY A 51 -13.52 16.19 -1.69
CA GLY A 51 -14.35 16.69 -0.60
C GLY A 51 -14.70 15.63 0.43
N GLU A 52 -14.98 14.39 -0.01
CA GLU A 52 -15.25 13.25 0.87
C GLU A 52 -14.02 12.88 1.68
N ALA A 53 -12.85 12.81 1.02
CA ALA A 53 -11.57 12.57 1.69
C ALA A 53 -11.28 13.62 2.77
N ARG A 54 -11.48 14.91 2.47
CA ARG A 54 -11.31 15.97 3.47
C ARG A 54 -12.28 15.81 4.64
N ASN A 55 -13.55 15.50 4.39
CA ASN A 55 -14.53 15.32 5.46
C ASN A 55 -14.21 14.12 6.33
N ALA A 56 -13.75 13.01 5.74
CA ALA A 56 -13.31 11.82 6.47
C ALA A 56 -12.09 12.12 7.37
N LEU A 57 -11.13 12.90 6.88
CA LEU A 57 -9.98 13.33 7.68
C LEU A 57 -10.38 14.22 8.86
N ASN A 58 -11.32 15.16 8.66
CA ASN A 58 -11.86 15.95 9.77
C ASN A 58 -12.64 15.09 10.77
N ALA A 59 -13.42 14.12 10.29
CA ALA A 59 -14.15 13.18 11.13
C ALA A 59 -13.21 12.27 11.94
N ALA A 60 -12.01 12.00 11.42
CA ALA A 60 -10.94 11.28 12.11
C ALA A 60 -10.16 12.14 13.12
N GLY A 61 -10.51 13.43 13.27
CA GLY A 61 -9.93 14.34 14.25
C GLY A 61 -8.76 15.18 13.77
N TRP A 62 -8.47 15.18 12.47
CA TRP A 62 -7.38 15.96 11.88
C TRP A 62 -7.85 17.27 11.25
N THR A 63 -6.97 18.28 11.23
CA THR A 63 -7.25 19.53 10.53
C THR A 63 -6.93 19.37 9.06
N ALA A 64 -7.96 19.20 8.22
CA ALA A 64 -7.77 18.98 6.78
C ALA A 64 -8.25 20.15 5.91
N THR A 65 -7.30 20.73 5.15
CA THR A 65 -7.52 21.88 4.25
C THR A 65 -7.28 21.50 2.80
N ILE A 66 -8.25 21.80 1.92
CA ILE A 66 -8.10 21.58 0.47
C ILE A 66 -7.45 22.79 -0.17
N THR A 67 -6.43 22.55 -1.00
CA THR A 67 -5.85 23.53 -1.93
C THR A 67 -5.70 22.90 -3.30
N ALA A 68 -6.46 23.38 -4.29
CA ALA A 68 -6.56 22.79 -5.62
C ALA A 68 -6.89 21.28 -5.58
N ASN A 69 -5.98 20.42 -6.01
CA ASN A 69 -6.13 18.96 -5.97
C ASN A 69 -5.41 18.31 -4.77
N ARG A 70 -5.02 19.09 -3.76
CA ARG A 70 -4.27 18.63 -2.58
C ARG A 70 -5.08 18.82 -1.31
N ILE A 71 -4.86 17.95 -0.34
CA ILE A 71 -5.30 18.10 1.05
C ILE A 71 -4.05 18.18 1.92
N THR A 72 -3.93 19.25 2.69
CA THR A 72 -2.96 19.37 3.78
C THR A 72 -3.63 18.92 5.07
N VAL A 73 -2.97 18.05 5.83
CA VAL A 73 -3.46 17.47 7.09
C VAL A 73 -2.51 17.90 8.21
N ASP A 74 -3.04 18.66 9.16
CA ASP A 74 -2.34 19.23 10.34
C ASP A 74 -1.00 19.92 10.02
N ASP A 75 -0.86 20.45 8.80
CA ASP A 75 0.38 21.05 8.28
C ASP A 75 1.59 20.09 8.26
N GLU A 76 1.37 18.79 8.48
CA GLU A 76 2.39 17.75 8.54
C GLU A 76 2.36 16.80 7.33
N VAL A 77 1.17 16.52 6.78
CA VAL A 77 0.99 15.56 5.68
C VAL A 77 0.30 16.21 4.49
N LEU A 78 0.77 15.87 3.29
CA LEU A 78 0.20 16.31 2.03
C LEU A 78 -0.34 15.11 1.24
N ALA A 79 -1.64 15.12 0.96
CA ALA A 79 -2.33 14.14 0.13
C ALA A 79 -2.74 14.77 -1.20
N GLN A 80 -2.14 14.31 -2.29
CA GLN A 80 -2.38 14.77 -3.65
C GLN A 80 -3.36 13.84 -4.38
N PHE A 81 -4.51 14.36 -4.79
CA PHE A 81 -5.47 13.65 -5.61
C PHE A 81 -5.08 13.69 -7.09
N ILE A 82 -5.04 12.51 -7.71
CA ILE A 82 -4.88 12.31 -9.15
C ILE A 82 -6.20 11.76 -9.68
N PRO A 83 -6.98 12.54 -10.44
CA PRO A 83 -8.27 12.11 -10.94
C PRO A 83 -8.12 10.95 -11.93
N ALA A 84 -9.20 10.17 -12.07
CA ALA A 84 -9.28 9.15 -13.09
C ALA A 84 -9.09 9.77 -14.48
N LYS A 85 -8.39 9.07 -15.37
CA LYS A 85 -8.16 9.51 -16.74
C LYS A 85 -8.38 8.38 -17.72
N ASN A 86 -8.95 8.70 -18.88
CA ASN A 86 -9.01 7.74 -19.98
C ASN A 86 -7.63 7.67 -20.64
N GLY A 87 -6.95 6.54 -20.50
CA GLY A 87 -5.67 6.27 -21.15
C GLY A 87 -5.86 5.52 -22.47
N THR A 88 -4.79 5.43 -23.26
CA THR A 88 -4.74 4.69 -24.53
C THR A 88 -5.21 3.23 -24.40
N PHE A 89 -5.06 2.64 -23.21
CA PHE A 89 -5.37 1.23 -22.94
C PHE A 89 -6.56 1.04 -21.99
N GLY A 90 -7.38 2.07 -21.74
CA GLY A 90 -8.57 1.99 -20.89
C GLY A 90 -8.58 2.99 -19.73
N LEU A 91 -9.52 2.80 -18.81
CA LEU A 91 -9.75 3.69 -17.66
C LEU A 91 -8.62 3.51 -16.63
N ILE A 92 -7.94 4.62 -16.29
CA ILE A 92 -7.01 4.66 -15.15
C ILE A 92 -7.80 5.24 -13.98
N ASN A 93 -7.96 4.44 -12.92
CA ASN A 93 -8.66 4.85 -11.70
C ASN A 93 -7.99 6.05 -11.04
N ALA A 94 -8.78 6.79 -10.27
CA ALA A 94 -8.25 7.86 -9.45
C ALA A 94 -7.32 7.27 -8.38
N ARG A 95 -6.36 8.06 -7.93
CA ARG A 95 -5.40 7.65 -6.90
C ARG A 95 -4.97 8.82 -6.06
N TRP A 96 -4.51 8.51 -4.86
CA TRP A 96 -3.90 9.46 -3.94
C TRP A 96 -2.40 9.22 -3.87
N ILE A 97 -1.63 10.30 -3.78
CA ILE A 97 -0.21 10.29 -3.45
C ILE A 97 -0.08 11.00 -2.10
N ILE A 98 0.37 10.29 -1.06
CA ILE A 98 0.48 10.82 0.31
C ILE A 98 1.96 10.86 0.71
N TYR A 99 2.40 11.98 1.26
CA TYR A 99 3.77 12.17 1.76
C TYR A 99 3.81 13.17 2.92
N SER A 100 4.83 13.05 3.75
CA SER A 100 5.13 14.01 4.82
C SER A 100 5.71 15.31 4.24
N ILE A 101 5.36 16.44 4.84
CA ILE A 101 5.90 17.76 4.51
C ILE A 101 7.30 17.94 5.11
N ALA A 102 7.57 17.32 6.26
CA ALA A 102 8.86 17.44 6.97
C ALA A 102 10.02 16.65 6.32
N GLY A 103 9.72 15.77 5.36
CA GLY A 103 10.70 15.18 4.44
C GLY A 103 11.08 13.72 4.71
N ALA A 104 11.61 13.06 3.66
CA ALA A 104 12.12 11.68 3.52
C ALA A 104 11.18 10.51 3.90
N ASP A 105 10.00 10.78 4.46
CA ASP A 105 9.01 9.73 4.74
C ASP A 105 8.52 9.03 3.46
N PRO A 106 8.13 7.75 3.54
CA PRO A 106 7.68 6.98 2.38
C PRO A 106 6.47 7.63 1.70
N VAL A 107 6.50 7.63 0.37
CA VAL A 107 5.36 8.02 -0.47
C VAL A 107 4.38 6.85 -0.52
N TRP A 108 3.13 7.09 -0.13
CA TRP A 108 2.05 6.11 -0.27
C TRP A 108 1.20 6.42 -1.49
N ILE A 109 0.94 5.40 -2.30
CA ILE A 109 0.00 5.48 -3.42
C ILE A 109 -1.17 4.55 -3.12
N VAL A 110 -2.36 5.12 -2.91
CA VAL A 110 -3.58 4.35 -2.69
C VAL A 110 -4.57 4.59 -3.80
N GLY A 111 -5.13 3.49 -4.32
CA GLY A 111 -6.15 3.54 -5.37
C GLY A 111 -7.52 3.91 -4.81
N THR A 112 -8.37 4.42 -5.69
CA THR A 112 -9.81 4.50 -5.44
C THR A 112 -10.46 3.29 -6.09
N ASP A 113 -11.43 2.69 -5.41
CA ASP A 113 -12.23 1.65 -6.07
C ASP A 113 -13.12 2.38 -7.08
N ALA A 114 -12.86 2.15 -8.37
CA ALA A 114 -13.88 2.41 -9.35
C ALA A 114 -14.80 1.21 -9.28
N VAL A 115 -16.01 1.44 -8.77
CA VAL A 115 -17.10 0.48 -8.92
C VAL A 115 -17.15 0.11 -10.40
N SER A 116 -16.64 -1.08 -10.71
CA SER A 116 -16.89 -1.71 -11.99
C SER A 116 -18.39 -1.94 -11.97
N SER A 117 -19.13 -1.06 -12.63
CA SER A 117 -20.54 -1.29 -12.91
C SER A 117 -20.60 -2.48 -13.85
N SER A 118 -20.46 -3.69 -13.30
CA SER A 118 -20.97 -4.90 -13.92
C SER A 118 -22.48 -4.77 -13.83
N GLU A 119 -23.07 -4.13 -14.83
CA GLU A 119 -24.50 -4.26 -15.09
C GLU A 119 -24.83 -5.76 -15.08
N PRO A 120 -25.72 -6.24 -14.19
CA PRO A 120 -26.18 -7.61 -14.31
C PRO A 120 -26.93 -7.70 -15.64
N VAL A 121 -26.39 -8.45 -16.60
CA VAL A 121 -27.14 -8.89 -17.77
C VAL A 121 -28.39 -9.59 -17.24
N ALA A 122 -29.55 -8.97 -17.44
CA ALA A 122 -30.82 -9.60 -17.15
C ALA A 122 -30.91 -10.83 -18.05
N ASP A 123 -30.76 -12.01 -17.45
CA ASP A 123 -31.13 -13.29 -18.04
C ASP A 123 -32.64 -13.25 -18.29
N ASP A 124 -33.02 -12.92 -19.53
CA ASP A 124 -34.39 -12.97 -20.01
C ASP A 124 -34.84 -14.43 -20.01
N LYS A 125 -35.37 -14.86 -18.87
CA LYS A 125 -36.01 -16.16 -18.71
C LYS A 125 -37.44 -16.07 -19.25
N THR A 126 -37.57 -15.97 -20.57
CA THR A 126 -38.87 -16.13 -21.23
C THR A 126 -39.23 -17.63 -21.24
N GLY A 127 -39.91 -18.06 -20.18
CA GLY A 127 -40.72 -19.26 -20.21
C GLY A 127 -41.96 -19.02 -21.08
N GLY A 128 -42.20 -19.91 -22.03
CA GLY A 128 -43.39 -19.87 -22.88
C GLY A 128 -43.67 -21.25 -23.45
N LEU A 129 -44.37 -22.05 -22.65
CA LEU A 129 -44.98 -23.33 -23.02
C LEU A 129 -45.88 -23.17 -24.26
N SER A 130 -45.74 -24.05 -25.24
CA SER A 130 -46.83 -24.63 -26.04
C SER A 130 -46.33 -25.87 -26.77
#